data_AF-A0A7M3BQR9-F1
#
_entry.id   AF-A0A7M3BQR9-F1
#
_cell.length_a   1.000
_cell.length_b   1.000
_cell.length_c   1.000
_cell.angle_alpha   90.00
_cell.angle_beta   90.00
_cell.angle_gamma   90.00
#
_symmetry.space_group_name_H-M   'P 1'
#
loop_
_entity.id
_entity.type
_entity.pdbx_description
1 polymer ?
#
loop_
_entity_poly.entity_id
_entity_poly.type
_entity_poly.pdbx_seq_one_letter_code
_entity_poly.pdbx_strand_id
1 'polypeptide(L)'
;MVKKPSRHHDYADREIDCQEAMEPGFQAIVDCMLEAGWTRGEIMRSLRRLIAADNMTQKENAKVEAQLAVACAKIRAGRTL
;
A
#
# COMPACT_ATOMS: atom_id res chain seq x y z
N MET A 1 12.92 -11.18 10.20
CA MET A 1 13.22 -10.78 8.81
C MET A 1 11.96 -10.99 7.98
N VAL A 2 11.48 -9.98 7.25
CA VAL A 2 10.27 -10.14 6.41
C VAL A 2 10.62 -11.05 5.24
N LYS A 3 9.91 -12.17 5.11
CA LYS A 3 10.13 -13.13 4.03
C LYS A 3 9.59 -12.53 2.74
N LYS A 4 10.41 -12.46 1.69
CA LYS A 4 9.95 -12.04 0.36
C LYS A 4 9.03 -13.13 -0.23
N PRO A 5 8.04 -12.77 -1.06
CA PRO A 5 7.25 -13.75 -1.80
C PRO A 5 8.14 -14.70 -2.60
N SER A 6 7.74 -15.97 -2.67
CA SER A 6 8.52 -17.04 -3.31
C SER A 6 8.71 -16.83 -4.82
N ARG A 7 7.73 -16.16 -5.46
CA ARG A 7 7.73 -15.85 -6.90
C ARG A 7 7.16 -14.44 -7.15
N HIS A 8 7.63 -13.80 -8.22
CA HIS A 8 7.14 -12.48 -8.63
C HIS A 8 5.73 -12.49 -9.26
N HIS A 9 5.31 -13.62 -9.85
CA HIS A 9 3.99 -13.78 -10.47
C HIS A 9 2.95 -14.35 -9.51
N ASP A 10 1.68 -14.29 -9.90
CA ASP A 10 0.58 -14.94 -9.18
C ASP A 10 0.77 -16.46 -9.09
N TYR A 11 0.60 -16.99 -7.89
CA TYR A 11 0.45 -18.41 -7.60
C TYR A 11 -0.61 -18.55 -6.51
N ALA A 12 -1.22 -19.73 -6.41
CA ALA A 12 -2.41 -19.97 -5.58
C ALA A 12 -2.25 -19.44 -4.14
N ASP A 13 -1.08 -19.63 -3.52
CA ASP A 13 -0.83 -19.26 -2.12
C ASP A 13 -0.13 -17.91 -1.94
N ARG A 14 0.00 -17.09 -3.00
CA ARG A 14 0.76 -15.83 -2.92
C ARG A 14 0.17 -14.86 -1.91
N GLU A 15 -1.16 -14.78 -1.83
CA GLU A 15 -1.84 -13.92 -0.86
C GLU A 15 -1.56 -14.38 0.58
N ILE A 16 -1.56 -15.69 0.81
CA ILE A 16 -1.26 -16.30 2.12
C ILE A 16 0.19 -16.01 2.51
N ASP A 17 1.14 -16.25 1.61
CA ASP A 17 2.56 -15.94 1.82
C ASP A 17 2.79 -14.46 2.17
N CYS A 18 2.07 -13.54 1.50
CA CYS A 18 2.15 -12.11 1.80
C CYS A 18 1.57 -11.80 3.19
N GLN A 19 0.44 -12.40 3.55
CA GLN A 19 -0.19 -12.22 4.86
C GLN A 19 0.72 -12.73 5.98
N GLU A 20 1.26 -13.94 5.86
CA GLU A 20 2.20 -14.51 6.83
C GLU A 20 3.46 -13.64 7.01
N ALA A 21 3.98 -13.08 5.92
CA ALA A 21 5.13 -12.19 5.97
C ALA A 21 4.82 -10.86 6.69
N MET A 22 3.60 -10.35 6.57
CA MET A 22 3.16 -9.10 7.19
C MET A 22 2.68 -9.27 8.63
N GLU A 23 2.18 -10.45 8.99
CA GLU A 23 1.55 -10.71 10.29
C GLU A 23 2.43 -10.31 11.49
N PRO A 24 3.74 -10.60 11.56
CA PRO A 24 4.57 -10.17 12.68
C PRO A 24 4.60 -8.65 12.88
N GLY A 25 4.68 -7.89 11.78
CA GLY A 25 4.64 -6.43 11.84
C GLY A 25 3.27 -5.90 12.23
N PHE A 26 2.21 -6.55 11.74
CA PHE A 26 0.84 -6.22 12.13
C PHE A 26 0.60 -6.44 13.62
N GLN A 27 1.01 -7.58 14.19
CA GLN A 27 0.88 -7.86 15.62
C GLN A 27 1.67 -6.84 16.45
N ALA A 28 2.91 -6.50 16.06
CA ALA A 28 3.69 -5.49 16.76
C ALA A 28 3.00 -4.11 16.81
N ILE A 29 2.33 -3.70 15.73
CA ILE A 29 1.54 -2.46 15.71
C ILE A 29 0.34 -2.57 16.66
N VAL A 30 -0.38 -3.70 16.61
CA VAL A 30 -1.56 -3.92 17.47
C VAL A 30 -1.16 -3.91 18.94
N ASP A 31 -0.11 -4.62 19.32
CA ASP A 31 0.37 -4.71 20.71
C ASP A 31 0.80 -3.34 21.23
N CYS A 32 1.58 -2.58 20.45
CA CYS A 32 1.99 -1.22 20.82
C CYS A 32 0.79 -0.29 21.04
N MET A 33 -0.25 -0.39 20.21
CA MET A 33 -1.45 0.43 20.36
C MET A 33 -2.31 0.00 21.56
N LEU A 34 -2.37 -1.30 21.86
CA LEU A 34 -3.01 -1.82 23.06
C LEU A 34 -2.30 -1.32 24.33
N GLU A 35 -0.97 -1.33 24.35
CA GLU A 35 -0.15 -0.77 25.44
C GLU A 35 -0.39 0.73 25.63
N ALA A 36 -0.65 1.46 24.54
CA ALA A 36 -1.06 2.86 24.57
C ALA A 36 -2.53 3.09 24.99
N GLY A 37 -3.25 2.02 25.36
CA GLY A 37 -4.62 2.09 25.88
C GLY A 37 -5.73 2.09 24.83
N TRP A 38 -5.42 1.82 23.56
CA TRP A 38 -6.44 1.73 22.52
C TRP A 38 -7.18 0.41 22.62
N THR A 39 -8.45 0.40 22.22
CA THR A 39 -9.19 -0.86 22.07
C THR A 39 -8.84 -1.52 20.73
N ARG A 40 -8.88 -2.87 20.69
CA ARG A 40 -8.71 -3.62 19.43
C ARG A 40 -9.69 -3.14 18.33
N GLY A 41 -10.91 -2.78 18.71
CA GLY A 41 -11.91 -2.25 17.78
C GLY A 41 -11.49 -0.92 17.14
N GLU A 42 -10.89 -0.01 17.90
CA GLU A 42 -10.37 1.25 17.39
C GLU A 42 -9.19 1.02 16.45
N ILE A 43 -8.24 0.17 16.84
CA ILE A 43 -7.07 -0.16 16.03
C ILE A 43 -7.52 -0.69 14.66
N MET A 44 -8.40 -1.70 14.63
CA MET A 44 -8.86 -2.30 13.37
C MET A 44 -9.68 -1.33 12.51
N ARG A 45 -10.47 -0.43 13.11
CA ARG A 45 -11.19 0.59 12.34
C ARG A 45 -10.24 1.63 11.75
N SER A 46 -9.25 2.07 12.52
CA SER A 46 -8.25 3.05 12.07
C SER A 46 -7.38 2.48 10.95
N LEU A 47 -6.85 1.25 11.10
CA LEU A 47 -6.03 0.61 10.07
C LEU A 47 -6.79 0.43 8.75
N ARG A 48 -8.07 0.00 8.79
CA ARG A 48 -8.90 -0.09 7.56
C ARG A 48 -9.03 1.25 6.84
N ARG A 49 -9.22 2.34 7.60
CA ARG A 49 -9.33 3.69 7.03
C ARG A 49 -8.02 4.18 6.45
N LEU A 50 -6.89 3.88 7.10
CA LEU A 50 -5.56 4.22 6.60
C LEU A 50 -5.25 3.50 5.29
N ILE A 51 -5.53 2.20 5.20
CA ILE A 51 -5.35 1.42 3.96
C ILE A 51 -6.24 1.98 2.84
N ALA A 52 -7.50 2.30 3.13
CA ALA A 52 -8.39 2.88 2.14
C ALA A 52 -7.90 4.26 1.65
N ALA A 53 -7.39 5.10 2.56
CA ALA A 53 -6.83 6.39 2.23
C ALA A 53 -5.56 6.26 1.36
N ASP A 54 -4.63 5.38 1.75
CA ASP A 54 -3.41 5.12 0.99
C ASP A 54 -3.74 4.63 -0.43
N ASN A 55 -4.65 3.65 -0.57
CA ASN A 55 -5.09 3.16 -1.87
C ASN A 55 -5.66 4.28 -2.77
N MET A 56 -6.43 5.21 -2.19
CA MET A 56 -6.95 6.37 -2.93
C MET A 56 -5.83 7.33 -3.34
N THR A 57 -4.89 7.62 -2.44
CA THR A 57 -3.73 8.46 -2.71
C THR A 57 -2.86 7.87 -3.82
N GLN A 58 -2.52 6.58 -3.74
CA GLN A 58 -1.73 5.90 -4.76
C GLN A 58 -2.41 5.92 -6.14
N LYS A 59 -3.73 5.74 -6.16
CA LYS A 59 -4.51 5.82 -7.40
C LYS A 59 -4.46 7.22 -8.04
N GLU A 60 -4.65 8.27 -7.25
CA GLU A 60 -4.61 9.64 -7.79
C GLU A 60 -3.19 10.05 -8.18
N ASN A 61 -2.17 9.66 -7.41
CA ASN A 61 -0.77 9.86 -7.77
C ASN A 61 -0.43 9.20 -9.12
N ALA A 62 -0.84 7.94 -9.32
CA ALA A 62 -0.61 7.24 -10.58
C ALA A 62 -1.27 7.96 -11.79
N LYS A 63 -2.44 8.58 -11.60
CA LYS A 63 -3.07 9.39 -12.67
C LYS A 63 -2.28 10.66 -12.96
N VAL A 64 -1.86 11.37 -11.93
CA VAL A 64 -1.07 12.61 -12.08
C VAL A 64 0.27 12.30 -12.74
N GLU A 65 0.94 11.22 -12.32
CA GLU A 65 2.18 10.74 -12.93
C GLU A 65 2.00 10.39 -14.41
N ALA A 66 0.91 9.70 -14.77
CA ALA A 66 0.59 9.39 -16.16
C ALA A 66 0.36 10.67 -16.99
N GLN A 67 -0.38 11.65 -16.46
CA GLN A 67 -0.61 12.93 -17.13
C GLN A 67 0.69 13.72 -17.30
N LEU A 68 1.53 13.75 -16.26
CA LEU A 68 2.84 14.40 -16.30
C LEU A 68 3.74 13.75 -17.37
N ALA A 69 3.77 12.42 -17.43
CA ALA A 69 4.54 11.69 -18.44
C ALA A 69 4.08 12.05 -19.87
N VAL A 70 2.77 12.13 -20.12
CA VAL A 70 2.21 12.55 -21.42
C VAL A 70 2.57 14.01 -21.73
N ALA A 71 2.42 14.92 -20.77
CA ALA A 71 2.77 16.32 -20.96
C ALA A 71 4.26 16.50 -21.28
N CYS A 72 5.14 15.83 -20.54
CA CYS A 72 6.58 15.81 -20.83
C CYS A 72 6.89 15.23 -22.22
N ALA A 73 6.18 14.19 -22.65
CA ALA A 73 6.35 13.63 -23.99
C ALA A 73 5.89 14.60 -25.10
N LYS A 74 4.79 15.33 -24.91
CA LYS A 74 4.32 16.37 -25.84
C LYS A 74 5.35 17.50 -26.00
N ILE A 75 5.88 18.02 -24.89
CA ILE A 75 6.92 19.05 -24.88
C ILE A 75 8.17 18.55 -25.61
N ARG A 76 8.66 17.34 -25.32
CA ARG A 76 9.81 16.74 -26.01
C ARG A 76 9.59 16.54 -27.50
N ALA A 77 8.35 16.27 -27.91
CA ALA A 77 7.99 16.11 -29.33
C ALA A 77 7.77 17.44 -30.07
N GLY A 78 8.02 18.60 -29.43
CA GLY A 78 7.78 19.92 -30.03
C GLY A 78 6.31 20.22 -30.31
N ARG A 79 5.39 19.43 -29.73
CA ARG A 79 3.94 19.66 -29.82
C ARG A 79 3.55 20.51 -28.61
N THR A 80 3.37 21.80 -28.82
CA THR A 80 2.83 22.73 -27.80
C THR A 80 1.45 22.25 -27.34
N LEU A 81 1.15 22.46 -26.05
CA LEU A 81 0.01 21.89 -25.32
C LEU A 81 -1.35 22.06 -26.03
#